data_AF-A0A1H0SA70-F1
#
_entry.id   AF-A0A1H0SA70-F1
#
_cell.length_a   1.000
_cell.length_b   1.000
_cell.length_c   1.000
_cell.angle_alpha   90.00
_cell.angle_beta   90.00
_cell.angle_gamma   90.00
#
_symmetry.space_group_name_H-M   'P 1'
#
loop_
_entity.id
_entity.type
_entity.pdbx_description
1 polymer ?
#
loop_
_entity_poly.entity_id
_entity_poly.type
_entity_poly.pdbx_seq_one_letter_code
_entity_poly.pdbx_strand_id
1 'polypeptide(L)'
;MSVTGIAEDPVALRGTAVQLRREAEVIVSAARSTAQKAASMAYAGPSADIFRTSIAAAASASGQLAARLVELAQWLDTCAVQAEAEIAARRAAGLT
;
A
#
# COMPACT_ATOMS: atom_id res chain seq x y z
N MET A 1 -15.19 12.07 17.04
CA MET A 1 -15.75 11.00 16.18
C MET A 1 -15.46 9.68 16.86
N SER A 2 -16.47 9.08 17.47
CA SER A 2 -16.33 7.81 18.18
C SER A 2 -16.39 6.68 17.16
N VAL A 3 -15.29 5.95 16.99
CA VAL A 3 -15.25 4.69 16.22
C VAL A 3 -15.86 3.60 17.11
N THR A 4 -17.16 3.73 17.40
CA THR A 4 -17.93 2.77 18.19
C THR A 4 -19.00 2.22 17.27
N GLY A 5 -18.82 1.01 16.76
CA GLY A 5 -19.92 0.33 16.09
C GLY A 5 -19.58 -0.78 15.08
N ILE A 6 -18.31 -1.04 14.77
CA ILE A 6 -17.98 -2.20 13.95
C ILE A 6 -16.99 -3.03 14.75
N ALA A 7 -17.42 -4.21 15.19
CA ALA A 7 -16.47 -5.29 15.40
C ALA A 7 -15.91 -5.60 14.00
N GLU A 8 -14.93 -4.81 13.55
CA GLU A 8 -14.28 -5.03 12.26
C GLU A 8 -13.63 -6.40 12.36
N ASP A 9 -13.99 -7.30 11.44
CA ASP A 9 -13.42 -8.63 11.40
C ASP A 9 -11.90 -8.52 11.27
N PRO A 10 -11.12 -8.90 12.30
CA PRO A 10 -9.66 -8.77 12.27
C PRO A 10 -9.04 -9.55 11.12
N VAL A 11 -9.70 -10.65 10.69
CA VAL A 11 -9.26 -11.46 9.55
C VAL A 11 -9.43 -10.68 8.25
N ALA A 12 -10.57 -10.01 8.05
CA ALA A 12 -10.81 -9.17 6.87
C ALA A 12 -9.84 -7.98 6.79
N LEU A 13 -9.56 -7.32 7.93
CA LEU A 13 -8.58 -6.24 8.01
C LEU A 13 -7.19 -6.70 7.59
N ARG A 14 -6.71 -7.82 8.15
CA ARG A 14 -5.41 -8.42 7.78
C ARG A 14 -5.38 -8.87 6.32
N GLY A 15 -6.47 -9.44 5.82
CA GLY A 15 -6.61 -9.82 4.42
C GLY A 15 -6.43 -8.63 3.48
N THR A 16 -7.06 -7.51 3.82
CA THR A 16 -6.94 -6.24 3.07
C THR A 16 -5.52 -5.68 3.17
N ALA A 17 -4.91 -5.69 4.36
CA ALA A 17 -3.52 -5.25 4.55
C ALA A 17 -2.52 -6.05 3.70
N VAL A 18 -2.69 -7.37 3.62
CA VAL A 18 -1.87 -8.24 2.75
C VAL A 18 -2.06 -7.88 1.28
N GLN A 19 -3.30 -7.64 0.85
CA GLN A 19 -3.61 -7.26 -0.53
C GLN A 19 -2.96 -5.93 -0.92
N LEU A 20 -3.07 -4.90 -0.07
CA LEU A 20 -2.45 -3.58 -0.30
C LEU A 20 -0.93 -3.66 -0.43
N ARG A 21 -0.27 -4.50 0.38
CA ARG A 21 1.19 -4.72 0.27
C ARG A 21 1.57 -5.35 -1.07
N ARG A 22 0.81 -6.36 -1.52
CA ARG A 22 1.03 -6.99 -2.83
C ARG A 22 0.85 -5.99 -3.97
N GLU A 23 -0.19 -5.16 -3.91
CA GLU A 23 -0.42 -4.11 -4.90
C GLU A 23 0.72 -3.09 -4.94
N ALA A 24 1.20 -2.67 -3.76
CA ALA A 24 2.36 -1.78 -3.64
C ALA A 24 3.62 -2.38 -4.30
N GLU A 25 3.90 -3.67 -4.08
CA GLU A 25 5.02 -4.37 -4.70
C GLU A 25 4.89 -4.42 -6.23
N VAL A 26 3.70 -4.74 -6.75
CA VAL A 26 3.43 -4.76 -8.19
C VAL A 26 3.67 -3.38 -8.81
N ILE A 27 3.16 -2.32 -8.19
CA ILE A 27 3.33 -0.94 -8.66
C ILE A 27 4.81 -0.55 -8.72
N VAL A 28 5.58 -0.81 -7.65
CA VAL A 28 7.01 -0.47 -7.59
C VAL A 28 7.80 -1.27 -8.62
N SER A 29 7.50 -2.56 -8.78
CA SER A 29 8.16 -3.44 -9.75
C SER A 29 7.93 -2.96 -11.19
N ALA A 30 6.67 -2.67 -11.54
CA ALA A 30 6.30 -2.17 -12.87
C ALA A 30 6.93 -0.81 -13.17
N ALA A 31 6.90 0.11 -12.20
CA ALA A 31 7.51 1.43 -12.32
C ALA A 31 9.03 1.35 -12.53
N ARG A 32 9.72 0.51 -11.73
CA ARG A 32 11.17 0.29 -11.85
C ARG A 32 11.54 -0.32 -13.19
N SER A 33 10.83 -1.36 -13.62
CA SER A 33 11.06 -2.02 -14.91
C SER A 33 10.89 -1.05 -16.08
N THR A 34 9.86 -0.20 -16.02
CA THR A 34 9.58 0.81 -17.05
C THR A 34 10.66 1.89 -17.08
N ALA A 35 11.07 2.39 -15.91
CA ALA A 35 12.15 3.37 -15.80
C ALA A 35 13.48 2.84 -16.33
N GLN A 36 13.81 1.57 -16.04
CA GLN A 36 15.00 0.92 -16.58
C GLN A 36 14.96 0.81 -18.11
N LYS A 37 13.82 0.39 -18.68
CA LYS A 37 13.64 0.31 -20.14
C LYS A 37 13.77 1.68 -20.82
N ALA A 38 13.20 2.73 -20.22
CA ALA A 38 13.34 4.10 -20.72
C ALA A 38 14.79 4.59 -20.65
N ALA A 39 15.50 4.27 -19.56
CA ALA A 39 16.91 4.61 -19.39
C ALA A 39 17.81 3.88 -20.41
N SER A 40 17.46 2.65 -20.82
CA SER A 40 18.21 1.87 -21.81
C SER A 40 17.85 2.18 -23.27
N MET A 41 17.03 3.19 -23.54
CA MET A 41 16.65 3.53 -24.91
C MET A 41 17.87 3.99 -25.72
N ALA A 42 18.09 3.36 -26.88
CA ALA A 42 19.16 3.72 -27.82
C ALA A 42 18.94 5.08 -28.51
N TYR A 43 17.67 5.51 -28.63
CA TYR A 43 17.34 6.81 -29.20
C TYR A 43 17.82 7.95 -28.28
N ALA A 44 18.54 8.90 -28.86
CA ALA A 44 19.10 10.06 -28.18
C ALA A 44 18.64 11.36 -28.86
N GLY A 45 18.41 12.39 -28.05
CA GLY A 45 17.96 13.70 -28.50
C GLY A 45 17.00 14.33 -27.48
N PRO A 46 16.64 15.61 -27.65
CA PRO A 46 15.86 16.36 -26.66
C PRO A 46 14.54 15.69 -26.29
N SER A 47 13.84 15.10 -27.27
CA SER A 47 12.59 14.35 -27.01
C SER A 47 12.82 13.09 -26.17
N ALA A 48 13.94 12.40 -26.36
CA ALA A 48 14.31 11.23 -25.56
C ALA A 48 14.59 11.65 -24.11
N ASP A 49 15.27 12.77 -23.91
CA ASP A 49 15.60 13.29 -22.58
C ASP A 49 14.33 13.72 -21.81
N ILE A 50 13.38 14.39 -22.50
CA ILE A 50 12.06 14.72 -21.93
C ILE A 50 11.30 13.45 -21.55
N PHE A 51 11.29 12.44 -22.42
CA PHE A 51 10.63 11.16 -22.13
C PHE A 51 11.25 10.42 -20.94
N ARG A 52 12.59 10.33 -20.86
CA ARG A 52 13.26 9.72 -19.70
C ARG A 52 12.94 10.46 -18.40
N THR A 53 12.91 11.79 -18.46
CA THR A 53 12.55 12.63 -17.31
C THR A 53 11.11 12.40 -16.87
N SER A 54 10.15 12.32 -17.80
CA SER A 54 8.75 12.07 -17.46
C SER A 54 8.52 10.67 -16.88
N ILE A 55 9.20 9.64 -17.43
CA ILE A 55 9.16 8.30 -16.86
C ILE A 55 9.79 8.25 -15.46
N ALA A 56 10.91 8.94 -15.24
CA ALA A 56 11.53 9.02 -13.91
C ALA A 56 10.60 9.70 -12.88
N ALA A 57 9.92 10.77 -13.28
CA ALA A 57 8.92 11.44 -12.44
C ALA A 57 7.73 10.53 -12.13
N ALA A 58 7.20 9.82 -13.13
CA ALA A 58 6.12 8.85 -12.95
C ALA A 58 6.53 7.71 -12.00
N ALA A 59 7.75 7.18 -12.14
CA ALA A 59 8.26 6.14 -11.26
C ALA A 59 8.38 6.61 -9.80
N SER A 60 8.80 7.87 -9.58
CA SER A 60 8.82 8.49 -8.25
C SER A 60 7.41 8.59 -7.65
N ALA A 61 6.44 9.07 -8.43
CA ALA A 61 5.05 9.16 -8.00
C ALA A 61 4.45 7.78 -7.66
N SER A 62 4.74 6.75 -8.47
CA SER A 62 4.36 5.36 -8.18
C SER A 62 4.99 4.84 -6.88
N GLY A 63 6.25 5.19 -6.60
CA GLY A 63 6.91 4.86 -5.34
C GLY A 63 6.23 5.50 -4.13
N GLN A 64 5.80 6.76 -4.24
CA GLN A 64 5.05 7.46 -3.19
C GLN A 64 3.68 6.82 -2.95
N LEU A 65 2.95 6.47 -4.02
CA LEU A 65 1.68 5.76 -3.92
C LEU A 65 1.85 4.41 -3.20
N ALA A 66 2.84 3.62 -3.60
CA ALA A 66 3.13 2.35 -2.97
C ALA A 66 3.46 2.50 -1.47
N ALA A 67 4.22 3.53 -1.09
CA ALA A 67 4.47 3.83 0.32
C ALA A 67 3.17 4.11 1.09
N ARG A 68 2.23 4.88 0.51
CA ARG A 68 0.92 5.14 1.13
C ARG A 68 0.05 3.89 1.28
N LEU A 69 0.10 2.96 0.33
CA LEU A 69 -0.58 1.67 0.45
C LEU A 69 0.01 0.83 1.60
N VAL A 70 1.33 0.86 1.76
CA VAL A 70 2.01 0.17 2.88
C VAL A 70 1.66 0.80 4.22
N GLU A 71 1.63 2.12 4.32
CA GLU A 71 1.19 2.85 5.52
C GLU A 71 -0.27 2.49 5.88
N LEU A 72 -1.17 2.46 4.90
CA LEU A 72 -2.55 2.05 5.11
C LEU A 72 -2.64 0.61 5.60
N ALA A 73 -1.86 -0.31 5.01
CA ALA A 73 -1.80 -1.70 5.46
C ALA A 73 -1.33 -1.83 6.91
N GLN A 74 -0.34 -1.03 7.34
CA GLN A 74 0.13 -1.01 8.74
C GLN A 74 -0.94 -0.47 9.69
N TRP A 75 -1.69 0.55 9.27
CA TRP A 75 -2.81 1.06 10.05
C TRP A 75 -3.91 0.00 10.21
N LEU A 76 -4.27 -0.73 9.14
CA LEU A 76 -5.24 -1.82 9.21
C LEU A 76 -4.80 -2.96 10.14
N ASP A 77 -3.51 -3.31 10.15
CA ASP A 77 -2.99 -4.30 11.12
C ASP A 77 -3.11 -3.80 12.56
N THR A 78 -2.89 -2.51 12.79
CA THR A 78 -3.07 -1.88 14.12
C THR A 78 -4.54 -1.95 14.54
N CYS A 79 -5.47 -1.65 13.64
CA CYS A 79 -6.91 -1.77 13.88
C CYS A 79 -7.30 -3.22 14.20
N ALA A 80 -6.75 -4.20 13.48
CA ALA A 80 -7.03 -5.61 13.71
C ALA A 80 -6.59 -6.07 15.11
N VAL A 81 -5.43 -5.62 15.59
CA VAL A 81 -4.96 -5.90 16.95
C VAL A 81 -5.88 -5.28 18.01
N GLN A 82 -6.35 -4.05 17.78
CA GLN A 82 -7.28 -3.39 18.69
C GLN A 82 -8.63 -4.10 18.75
N ALA A 83 -9.16 -4.52 17.59
CA ALA A 83 -10.39 -5.28 17.49
C ALA A 83 -10.28 -6.64 18.22
N GLU A 84 -9.16 -7.35 18.08
CA GLU A 84 -8.90 -8.59 18.81
C GLU A 84 -8.88 -8.40 20.33
N ALA A 85 -8.24 -7.34 20.80
CA ALA A 85 -8.19 -6.99 22.22
C ALA A 85 -9.60 -6.68 22.76
N GLU A 86 -10.41 -5.94 22.00
CA GLU A 86 -11.80 -5.62 22.38
C GLU A 86 -12.67 -6.88 22.42
N ILE A 87 -12.56 -7.77 21.43
CA ILE A 87 -13.26 -9.05 21.39
C ILE A 87 -12.87 -9.91 22.60
N ALA A 88 -11.58 -9.99 22.92
CA ALA A 88 -11.10 -10.74 24.08
C ALA A 88 -11.63 -10.16 25.40
N ALA A 89 -11.64 -8.83 25.55
CA ALA A 89 -12.18 -8.15 26.73
C ALA A 89 -13.69 -8.41 26.91
N ARG A 90 -14.47 -8.37 25.81
CA ARG A 90 -15.91 -8.69 25.84
C ARG A 90 -16.17 -10.14 26.24
N ARG A 91 -15.38 -11.08 25.72
CA ARG A 91 -15.45 -12.50 26.11
C ARG A 91 -15.12 -12.69 27.60
N ALA A 92 -14.08 -12.02 28.09
CA ALA A 92 -13.71 -12.08 29.51
C ALA A 92 -14.79 -11.48 30.43
N ALA A 93 -15.52 -10.46 29.96
CA ALA A 93 -16.64 -9.85 30.66
C ALA A 93 -17.95 -10.67 30.58
N GLY A 94 -17.99 -11.78 29.86
CA GLY A 94 -19.21 -12.58 29.65
C GLY A 94 -20.25 -11.90 28.75
N LEU A 95 -19.83 -10.93 27.92
CA LEU A 95 -20.69 -10.11 27.05
C LEU A 95 -20.75 -10.64 25.61
N THR A 96 -20.71 -11.97 25.43
CA THR A 96 -20.75 -12.61 24.11
C THR A 96 -21.80 -13.69 24.03
#